data_AF-A0A933CU90-F1
#
_entry.id   AF-A0A933CU90-F1
#
_cell.length_a   1.000
_cell.length_b   1.000
_cell.length_c   1.000
_cell.angle_alpha   90.00
_cell.angle_beta   90.00
_cell.angle_gamma   90.00
#
_symmetry.space_group_name_H-M   'P 1'
#
loop_
_entity.id
_entity.type
_entity.pdbx_description
1 polymer ?
#
loop_
_entity_poly.entity_id
_entity_poly.type
_entity_poly.pdbx_seq_one_letter_code
_entity_poly.pdbx_strand_id
1 'polypeptide(L)'
;MANSQFSQSFRPAVGSAPGYQRQITLTVNGLWMFALLVGWLLPSVGEATTFKLTCTAKKTIQSFIPKLKPGDTLLVTGTCNENVVIPEQVHNVTLDGQGTATINGPDTTRATVQIRGDGITMKGFTVSGGRQGILVTRNGAATIDDNAINCGNTTLRGIVVNQNSSARIVNNTVENCVSDGILIGEGSSARIGFLNVDDTTASPNTIQNNGEDGVHVLRSSDARVVGNTIQNNTGDGVAVRRASHADISSNIINGNGEDGIEIGGNSGVNLGSDSGDGILDAANSTTVNNGGFGVRCVTNSSADGRLGSVNGGGGAKSFAGSCVDSLL
;
A
#
# COMPACT_ATOMS: atom_id res chain seq x y z
N MET A 1 63.39 -19.17 29.35
CA MET A 1 63.40 -18.65 27.98
C MET A 1 62.30 -17.60 27.89
N ALA A 2 62.69 -16.35 27.69
CA ALA A 2 61.85 -15.13 27.71
C ALA A 2 60.88 -15.09 26.52
N ASN A 3 59.60 -14.74 26.67
CA ASN A 3 58.98 -13.40 26.78
C ASN A 3 59.20 -12.48 25.55
N SER A 4 58.13 -12.19 24.79
CA SER A 4 57.60 -10.81 24.57
C SER A 4 56.59 -10.72 23.42
N GLN A 5 55.47 -10.05 23.68
CA GLN A 5 54.53 -9.46 22.72
C GLN A 5 55.19 -8.40 21.82
N PHE A 6 54.62 -8.09 20.65
CA PHE A 6 54.67 -6.72 20.09
C PHE A 6 53.45 -6.39 19.22
N SER A 7 52.81 -5.28 19.56
CA SER A 7 51.82 -4.49 18.81
C SER A 7 52.48 -3.61 17.74
N GLN A 8 51.72 -3.14 16.73
CA GLN A 8 51.65 -1.74 16.22
C GLN A 8 50.88 -1.73 14.88
N SER A 9 49.70 -1.10 14.80
CA SER A 9 49.41 0.31 14.46
C SER A 9 49.88 0.76 13.07
N PHE A 10 48.93 1.02 12.15
CA PHE A 10 49.16 1.86 10.98
C PHE A 10 48.04 2.91 10.86
N ARG A 11 48.42 4.18 11.05
CA ARG A 11 47.70 5.38 10.60
C ARG A 11 48.34 5.86 9.28
N PRO A 12 47.62 6.63 8.44
CA PRO A 12 48.05 6.95 7.09
C PRO A 12 49.01 8.15 7.03
N ALA A 13 49.91 8.16 6.06
CA ALA A 13 50.75 9.30 5.73
C ALA A 13 50.34 9.89 4.35
N VAL A 14 50.13 11.20 4.35
CA VAL A 14 49.94 12.08 3.19
C VAL A 14 51.30 12.34 2.52
N GLY A 15 51.35 12.36 1.19
CA GLY A 15 52.55 12.76 0.44
C GLY A 15 52.33 12.87 -1.06
N SER A 16 52.39 14.10 -1.56
CA SER A 16 52.22 14.60 -2.94
C SER A 16 53.20 14.04 -3.99
N ALA A 17 52.75 13.90 -5.24
CA ALA A 17 53.61 13.66 -6.41
C ALA A 17 53.34 14.69 -7.56
N PRO A 18 54.35 15.08 -8.36
CA PRO A 18 54.31 16.24 -9.25
C PRO A 18 53.82 15.92 -10.66
N GLY A 19 53.29 16.95 -11.33
CA GLY A 19 52.73 16.91 -12.68
C GLY A 19 53.77 16.71 -13.79
N TYR A 20 53.33 16.04 -14.85
CA TYR A 20 54.05 15.89 -16.11
C TYR A 20 53.16 16.37 -17.26
N GLN A 21 53.40 17.59 -17.75
CA GLN A 21 52.75 18.14 -18.94
C GLN A 21 53.51 17.63 -20.18
N ARG A 22 52.85 16.83 -21.04
CA ARG A 22 53.34 16.57 -22.40
C ARG A 22 52.60 17.48 -23.37
N GLN A 23 53.32 18.42 -23.98
CA GLN A 23 52.83 19.17 -25.14
C GLN A 23 52.79 18.22 -26.35
N ILE A 24 51.62 18.09 -26.97
CA ILE A 24 51.43 17.44 -28.26
C ILE A 24 51.17 18.56 -29.28
N THR A 25 52.14 18.79 -30.17
CA THR A 25 51.98 19.67 -31.33
C THR A 25 51.34 18.87 -32.45
N LEU A 26 50.09 19.18 -32.81
CA LEU A 26 49.39 18.61 -33.97
C LEU A 26 49.40 19.63 -35.11
N THR A 27 50.10 19.30 -36.19
CA THR A 27 50.03 20.01 -37.47
C THR A 27 48.74 19.64 -38.20
N VAL A 28 47.90 20.63 -38.50
CA VAL A 28 46.63 20.44 -39.21
C VAL A 28 46.88 20.51 -40.72
N ASN A 29 46.77 19.39 -41.42
CA ASN A 29 46.51 19.36 -42.86
C ASN A 29 45.11 18.80 -43.07
N GLY A 30 44.32 19.54 -43.85
CA GLY A 30 42.86 19.45 -43.86
C GLY A 30 42.29 18.09 -44.24
N LEU A 31 41.16 17.77 -43.60
CA LEU A 31 40.08 16.96 -44.16
C LEU A 31 38.81 17.20 -43.31
N TRP A 32 37.72 17.50 -44.00
CA TRP A 32 36.32 17.64 -43.57
C TRP A 32 35.96 17.12 -42.16
N MET A 33 35.57 18.05 -41.29
CA MET A 33 35.03 17.75 -39.96
C MET A 33 33.50 17.62 -40.04
N PHE A 34 32.98 16.39 -40.05
CA PHE A 34 31.60 16.14 -39.62
C PHE A 34 31.58 16.32 -38.10
N ALA A 35 31.09 17.46 -37.62
CA ALA A 35 30.81 17.67 -36.22
C ALA A 35 29.59 16.82 -35.83
N LEU A 36 29.83 15.60 -35.36
CA LEU A 36 28.83 14.77 -34.67
C LEU A 36 28.59 15.40 -33.29
N LEU A 37 27.67 16.36 -33.25
CA LEU A 37 27.05 16.87 -32.03
C LEU A 37 26.26 15.72 -31.39
N VAL A 38 26.94 14.90 -30.58
CA VAL A 38 26.26 14.00 -29.65
C VAL A 38 25.73 14.89 -28.53
N GLY A 39 24.58 15.51 -28.78
CA GLY A 39 23.80 16.19 -27.76
C GLY A 39 23.35 15.14 -26.77
N TRP A 40 24.00 15.11 -25.60
CA TRP A 40 23.47 14.41 -24.44
C TRP A 40 22.14 15.09 -24.11
N LEU A 41 21.04 14.49 -24.56
CA LEU A 41 19.72 14.74 -24.02
C LEU A 41 19.77 14.25 -22.57
N LEU A 42 20.29 15.08 -21.67
CA LEU A 42 19.94 14.96 -20.26
C LEU A 42 18.41 15.05 -20.23
N PRO A 43 17.69 14.03 -19.74
CA PRO A 43 16.25 14.18 -19.55
C PRO A 43 16.07 15.42 -18.69
N SER A 44 15.47 16.46 -19.26
CA SER A 44 15.09 17.62 -18.47
C SER A 44 14.12 17.08 -17.44
N VAL A 45 14.54 17.03 -16.18
CA VAL A 45 13.61 16.83 -15.07
C VAL A 45 12.68 18.03 -15.16
N GLY A 46 11.52 17.82 -15.80
CA GLY A 46 10.50 18.86 -15.87
C GLY A 46 10.13 19.23 -14.44
N GLU A 47 10.10 20.52 -14.16
CA GLU A 47 9.70 20.99 -12.83
C GLU A 47 8.27 20.51 -12.54
N ALA A 48 8.09 19.84 -11.40
CA ALA A 48 6.81 19.36 -10.94
C ALA A 48 5.80 20.51 -10.92
N THR A 49 4.73 20.39 -11.70
CA THR A 49 3.74 21.46 -11.85
C THR A 49 2.50 21.15 -11.03
N THR A 50 1.98 22.17 -10.34
CA THR A 50 0.69 22.07 -9.63
C THR A 50 -0.42 22.66 -10.49
N PHE A 51 -1.42 21.84 -10.82
CA PHE A 51 -2.62 22.21 -11.53
C PHE A 51 -3.81 22.31 -10.58
N LYS A 52 -4.80 23.14 -10.94
CA LYS A 52 -6.06 23.26 -10.22
C LYS A 52 -7.22 22.86 -11.12
N LEU A 53 -8.11 22.02 -10.60
CA LEU A 53 -9.31 21.56 -11.26
C LEU A 53 -10.51 21.73 -10.34
N THR A 54 -11.48 22.52 -10.77
CA THR A 54 -12.83 22.52 -10.19
C THR A 54 -13.73 21.69 -11.09
N CYS A 55 -14.27 20.61 -10.54
CA CYS A 55 -15.09 19.67 -11.31
C CYS A 55 -16.41 20.31 -11.75
N THR A 56 -16.72 20.09 -13.03
CA THR A 56 -17.97 20.51 -13.69
C THR A 56 -18.34 19.46 -14.74
N ALA A 57 -19.49 19.59 -15.40
CA ALA A 57 -19.89 18.68 -16.48
C ALA A 57 -18.87 18.57 -17.64
N LYS A 58 -17.99 19.57 -17.83
CA LYS A 58 -16.99 19.60 -18.91
C LYS A 58 -15.54 19.50 -18.42
N LYS A 59 -15.30 19.73 -17.13
CA LYS A 59 -13.96 19.68 -16.53
C LYS A 59 -13.95 18.54 -15.53
N THR A 60 -13.26 17.47 -15.90
CA THR A 60 -13.24 16.21 -15.15
C THR A 60 -11.79 15.78 -14.96
N ILE A 61 -11.55 14.95 -13.95
CA ILE A 61 -10.23 14.35 -13.70
C ILE A 61 -9.81 13.54 -14.93
N GLN A 62 -10.71 12.73 -15.49
CA GLN A 62 -10.41 11.90 -16.66
C GLN A 62 -9.88 12.71 -17.86
N SER A 63 -10.47 13.87 -18.13
CA SER A 63 -10.03 14.77 -19.21
C SER A 63 -8.70 15.47 -18.94
N PHE A 64 -8.26 15.51 -17.69
CA PHE A 64 -7.04 16.18 -17.27
C PHE A 64 -5.83 15.23 -17.23
N ILE A 65 -6.04 13.95 -16.97
CA ILE A 65 -5.00 12.92 -16.88
C ILE A 65 -3.97 12.98 -18.01
N PRO A 66 -4.34 13.09 -19.31
CA PRO A 66 -3.35 13.10 -20.40
C PRO A 66 -2.40 14.30 -20.40
N LYS A 67 -2.67 15.33 -19.58
CA LYS A 67 -1.86 16.55 -19.47
C LYS A 67 -0.81 16.46 -18.36
N LEU A 68 -0.97 15.51 -17.44
CA LEU A 68 -0.10 15.35 -16.28
C LEU A 68 1.18 14.63 -16.68
N LYS A 69 2.30 15.15 -16.18
CA LYS A 69 3.64 14.60 -16.34
C LYS A 69 4.13 14.06 -14.99
N PRO A 70 5.16 13.20 -14.99
CA PRO A 70 5.78 12.74 -13.76
C PRO A 70 6.20 13.90 -12.85
N GLY A 71 5.81 13.82 -11.58
CA GLY A 71 5.99 14.85 -10.56
C GLY A 71 4.80 15.79 -10.39
N ASP A 72 3.87 15.86 -11.35
CA ASP A 72 2.78 16.82 -11.29
C ASP A 72 1.77 16.50 -10.19
N THR A 73 1.15 17.57 -9.66
CA THR A 73 0.06 17.49 -8.69
C THR A 73 -1.20 18.14 -9.25
N LEU A 74 -2.32 17.43 -9.22
CA LEU A 74 -3.64 17.95 -9.56
C LEU A 74 -4.46 18.19 -8.30
N LEU A 75 -4.64 19.46 -7.94
CA LEU A 75 -5.52 19.88 -6.86
C LEU A 75 -6.97 19.92 -7.36
N VAL A 76 -7.82 19.07 -6.82
CA VAL A 76 -9.22 18.92 -7.22
C VAL A 76 -10.14 19.54 -6.18
N THR A 77 -11.26 20.10 -6.64
CA THR A 77 -12.34 20.66 -5.81
C THR A 77 -13.70 20.35 -6.44
N GLY A 78 -14.75 20.28 -5.62
CA GLY A 78 -16.12 20.02 -6.05
C GLY A 78 -16.40 18.54 -6.35
N THR A 79 -17.54 18.27 -6.97
CA THR A 79 -18.01 16.90 -7.25
C THR A 79 -17.77 16.52 -8.71
N CYS A 80 -16.95 15.49 -8.91
CA CYS A 80 -16.67 14.87 -10.20
C CYS A 80 -17.58 13.66 -10.38
N ASN A 81 -18.59 13.75 -11.26
CA ASN A 81 -19.48 12.63 -11.58
C ASN A 81 -18.93 11.85 -12.78
N GLU A 82 -17.97 10.96 -12.52
CA GLU A 82 -17.26 10.20 -13.54
C GLU A 82 -16.66 8.92 -12.94
N ASN A 83 -16.36 7.95 -13.80
CA ASN A 83 -15.43 6.88 -13.44
C ASN A 83 -14.07 7.23 -14.06
N VAL A 84 -13.01 7.24 -13.26
CA VAL A 84 -11.66 7.65 -13.63
C VAL A 84 -10.81 6.42 -13.92
N VAL A 85 -10.07 6.44 -15.03
CA VAL A 85 -9.03 5.48 -15.37
C VAL A 85 -7.71 6.24 -15.51
N ILE A 86 -6.76 5.88 -14.67
CA ILE A 86 -5.36 6.30 -14.74
C ILE A 86 -4.61 5.17 -15.45
N PRO A 87 -4.28 5.33 -16.75
CA PRO A 87 -3.76 4.24 -17.54
C PRO A 87 -2.27 3.99 -17.23
N GLU A 88 -1.74 2.88 -17.75
CA GLU A 88 -0.41 2.35 -17.46
C GLU A 88 0.73 3.33 -17.82
N GLN A 89 0.47 4.34 -18.68
CA GLN A 89 1.47 5.33 -19.13
C GLN A 89 1.61 6.53 -18.18
N VAL A 90 0.79 6.62 -17.14
CA VAL A 90 0.86 7.72 -16.16
C VAL A 90 1.73 7.26 -15.00
N HIS A 91 2.74 8.08 -14.68
CA HIS A 91 3.72 7.75 -13.65
C HIS A 91 3.93 8.91 -12.70
N ASN A 92 4.09 8.64 -11.40
CA ASN A 92 4.52 9.60 -10.39
C ASN A 92 3.66 10.88 -10.34
N VAL A 93 2.34 10.74 -10.40
CA VAL A 93 1.39 11.86 -10.35
C VAL A 93 0.63 11.84 -9.02
N THR A 94 0.40 13.02 -8.45
CA THR A 94 -0.46 13.20 -7.28
C THR A 94 -1.81 13.77 -7.70
N LEU A 95 -2.89 13.08 -7.33
CA LEU A 95 -4.24 13.61 -7.33
C LEU A 95 -4.60 13.95 -5.88
N ASP A 96 -4.94 15.21 -5.62
CA ASP A 96 -5.24 15.70 -4.28
C ASP A 96 -6.62 16.36 -4.24
N GLY A 97 -7.57 15.73 -3.56
CA GLY A 97 -8.92 16.21 -3.35
C GLY A 97 -9.05 17.28 -2.26
N GLN A 98 -7.95 17.61 -1.57
CA GLN A 98 -7.86 18.66 -0.55
C GLN A 98 -8.88 18.50 0.59
N GLY A 99 -9.35 17.28 0.84
CA GLY A 99 -10.40 16.96 1.82
C GLY A 99 -11.80 17.46 1.44
N THR A 100 -12.00 17.97 0.23
CA THR A 100 -13.28 18.60 -0.19
C THR A 100 -13.83 18.05 -1.51
N ALA A 101 -12.99 17.42 -2.33
CA ALA A 101 -13.42 16.87 -3.60
C ALA A 101 -14.15 15.53 -3.42
N THR A 102 -15.17 15.31 -4.24
CA THR A 102 -15.87 14.02 -4.32
C THR A 102 -15.72 13.44 -5.73
N ILE A 103 -15.42 12.15 -5.84
CA ILE A 103 -15.54 11.39 -7.08
C ILE A 103 -16.70 10.42 -6.92
N ASN A 104 -17.74 10.62 -7.71
CA ASN A 104 -18.92 9.75 -7.75
C ASN A 104 -18.92 8.99 -9.08
N GLY A 105 -18.74 7.67 -9.03
CA GLY A 105 -18.73 6.80 -10.20
C GLY A 105 -20.14 6.38 -10.62
N PRO A 106 -20.74 6.95 -11.67
CA PRO A 106 -22.12 6.65 -12.04
C PRO A 106 -22.29 5.26 -12.66
N ASP A 107 -21.25 4.71 -13.28
CA ASP A 107 -21.29 3.37 -13.86
C ASP A 107 -20.94 2.32 -12.81
N THR A 108 -21.94 1.60 -12.34
CA THR A 108 -21.84 0.54 -11.32
C THR A 108 -21.18 -0.75 -11.81
N THR A 109 -20.81 -0.84 -13.08
CA THR A 109 -20.09 -1.98 -13.64
C THR A 109 -18.57 -1.78 -13.64
N ARG A 110 -18.10 -0.55 -13.43
CA ARG A 110 -16.68 -0.16 -13.41
C ARG A 110 -16.29 0.40 -12.05
N ALA A 111 -15.00 0.37 -11.70
CA ALA A 111 -14.52 1.07 -10.51
C ALA A 111 -14.76 2.58 -10.63
N THR A 112 -14.98 3.29 -9.52
CA THR A 112 -15.03 4.75 -9.50
C THR A 112 -13.67 5.32 -9.86
N VAL A 113 -12.59 4.77 -9.31
CA VAL A 113 -11.21 5.05 -9.76
C VAL A 113 -10.49 3.75 -10.05
N GLN A 114 -10.01 3.59 -11.29
CA GLN A 114 -9.13 2.51 -11.70
C GLN A 114 -7.72 3.05 -11.94
N ILE A 115 -6.76 2.54 -11.17
CA ILE A 115 -5.35 2.91 -11.24
C ILE A 115 -4.58 1.74 -11.87
N ARG A 116 -3.94 2.02 -13.01
CA ARG A 116 -2.98 1.11 -13.66
C ARG A 116 -1.60 1.74 -13.84
N GLY A 117 -1.51 3.05 -13.61
CA GLY A 117 -0.24 3.77 -13.56
C GLY A 117 0.61 3.37 -12.36
N ASP A 118 1.86 3.78 -12.40
CA ASP A 118 2.88 3.50 -11.37
C ASP A 118 3.21 4.78 -10.57
N GLY A 119 3.50 4.63 -9.28
CA GLY A 119 3.77 5.76 -8.39
C GLY A 119 2.63 6.78 -8.27
N ILE A 120 1.37 6.35 -8.40
CA ILE A 120 0.21 7.25 -8.31
C ILE A 120 -0.12 7.54 -6.85
N THR A 121 -0.17 8.81 -6.47
CA THR A 121 -0.70 9.20 -5.16
C THR A 121 -2.11 9.74 -5.33
N MET A 122 -3.07 9.17 -4.60
CA MET A 122 -4.45 9.66 -4.53
C MET A 122 -4.77 10.00 -3.08
N LYS A 123 -5.09 11.27 -2.82
CA LYS A 123 -5.34 11.73 -1.46
C LYS A 123 -6.47 12.72 -1.29
N GLY A 124 -7.08 12.75 -0.11
CA GLY A 124 -8.04 13.79 0.27
C GLY A 124 -9.38 13.75 -0.47
N PHE A 125 -9.78 12.61 -1.04
CA PHE A 125 -11.06 12.48 -1.76
C PHE A 125 -12.14 11.79 -0.92
N THR A 126 -13.38 12.22 -1.10
CA THR A 126 -14.54 11.33 -0.89
C THR A 126 -14.81 10.53 -2.16
N VAL A 127 -14.92 9.21 -2.08
CA VAL A 127 -15.15 8.31 -3.22
C VAL A 127 -16.43 7.51 -2.99
N SER A 128 -17.33 7.52 -3.97
CA SER A 128 -18.61 6.79 -3.93
C SER A 128 -18.99 6.21 -5.29
N GLY A 129 -19.98 5.32 -5.30
CA GLY A 129 -20.49 4.69 -6.52
C GLY A 129 -19.54 3.64 -7.09
N GLY A 130 -19.74 3.30 -8.37
CA GLY A 130 -18.95 2.28 -9.06
C GLY A 130 -19.15 0.86 -8.51
N ARG A 131 -18.53 -0.12 -9.17
CA ARG A 131 -18.43 -1.50 -8.68
C ARG A 131 -17.42 -1.62 -7.54
N GLN A 132 -16.33 -0.87 -7.61
CA GLN A 132 -15.35 -0.71 -6.55
C GLN A 132 -15.08 0.78 -6.34
N GLY A 133 -14.76 1.20 -5.13
CA GLY A 133 -14.35 2.58 -4.87
C GLY A 133 -13.05 2.90 -5.61
N ILE A 134 -11.97 2.22 -5.20
CA ILE A 134 -10.63 2.36 -5.81
C ILE A 134 -10.12 0.97 -6.19
N LEU A 135 -9.65 0.80 -7.43
CA LEU A 135 -9.08 -0.42 -7.95
C LEU A 135 -7.67 -0.15 -8.49
N VAL A 136 -6.64 -0.66 -7.81
CA VAL A 136 -5.27 -0.72 -8.33
C VAL A 136 -5.10 -2.06 -9.05
N THR A 137 -4.77 -2.03 -10.34
CA THR A 137 -4.75 -3.26 -11.15
C THR A 137 -3.71 -3.22 -12.27
N ARG A 138 -3.38 -4.40 -12.82
CA ARG A 138 -2.47 -4.60 -13.96
C ARG A 138 -1.08 -4.02 -13.72
N ASN A 139 -0.44 -4.44 -12.64
CA ASN A 139 0.86 -3.92 -12.18
C ASN A 139 0.83 -2.45 -11.76
N GLY A 140 -0.34 -1.90 -11.43
CA GLY A 140 -0.44 -0.56 -10.90
C GLY A 140 0.23 -0.45 -9.54
N ALA A 141 0.76 0.72 -9.23
CA ALA A 141 1.33 1.02 -7.91
C ALA A 141 0.79 2.35 -7.40
N ALA A 142 0.19 2.33 -6.21
CA ALA A 142 -0.47 3.52 -5.66
C ALA A 142 -0.19 3.75 -4.17
N THR A 143 -0.17 5.02 -3.78
CA THR A 143 -0.39 5.47 -2.41
C THR A 143 -1.81 6.04 -2.32
N ILE A 144 -2.64 5.43 -1.49
CA ILE A 144 -4.02 5.84 -1.22
C ILE A 144 -4.02 6.39 0.21
N ASP A 145 -4.09 7.70 0.34
CA ASP A 145 -3.85 8.43 1.60
C ASP A 145 -5.01 9.37 1.93
N ASP A 146 -5.58 9.32 3.13
CA ASP A 146 -6.56 10.31 3.59
C ASP A 146 -7.81 10.40 2.68
N ASN A 147 -8.36 9.26 2.28
CA ASN A 147 -9.61 9.21 1.50
C ASN A 147 -10.76 8.63 2.33
N ALA A 148 -11.97 9.13 2.06
CA ALA A 148 -13.22 8.58 2.58
C ALA A 148 -13.91 7.77 1.47
N ILE A 149 -13.79 6.44 1.53
CA ILE A 149 -14.42 5.50 0.60
C ILE A 149 -15.75 5.08 1.22
N ASN A 150 -16.84 5.73 0.81
CA ASN A 150 -18.19 5.41 1.25
C ASN A 150 -18.91 4.63 0.15
N CYS A 151 -19.06 3.33 0.37
CA CYS A 151 -19.68 2.41 -0.58
C CYS A 151 -21.23 2.48 -0.57
N GLY A 152 -21.84 3.12 0.43
CA GLY A 152 -23.28 3.35 0.51
C GLY A 152 -24.15 2.10 0.39
N ASN A 153 -23.65 0.93 0.77
CA ASN A 153 -24.26 -0.40 0.60
C ASN A 153 -24.66 -0.74 -0.84
N THR A 154 -23.96 -0.14 -1.82
CA THR A 154 -24.21 -0.34 -3.26
C THR A 154 -22.94 -0.66 -4.04
N THR A 155 -21.80 -0.11 -3.63
CA THR A 155 -20.48 -0.46 -4.15
C THR A 155 -20.05 -1.80 -3.57
N LEU A 156 -19.58 -2.71 -4.43
CA LEU A 156 -19.24 -4.08 -4.02
C LEU A 156 -18.06 -4.11 -3.04
N ARG A 157 -16.97 -3.41 -3.36
CA ARG A 157 -15.75 -3.38 -2.53
C ARG A 157 -15.18 -1.97 -2.41
N GLY A 158 -14.54 -1.67 -1.29
CA GLY A 158 -13.93 -0.36 -1.05
C GLY A 158 -12.67 -0.16 -1.88
N ILE A 159 -11.53 -0.67 -1.38
CA ILE A 159 -10.24 -0.62 -2.05
C ILE A 159 -9.84 -2.02 -2.50
N VAL A 160 -9.43 -2.15 -3.76
CA VAL A 160 -8.98 -3.43 -4.31
C VAL A 160 -7.60 -3.27 -4.94
N VAL A 161 -6.66 -4.14 -4.56
CA VAL A 161 -5.33 -4.27 -5.18
C VAL A 161 -5.27 -5.64 -5.83
N ASN A 162 -5.20 -5.71 -7.16
CA ASN A 162 -5.32 -6.96 -7.89
C ASN A 162 -4.34 -7.07 -9.06
N GLN A 163 -4.13 -8.27 -9.60
CA GLN A 163 -3.34 -8.51 -10.81
C GLN A 163 -1.89 -8.00 -10.71
N ASN A 164 -1.12 -8.56 -9.75
CA ASN A 164 0.28 -8.23 -9.48
C ASN A 164 0.53 -6.74 -9.17
N SER A 165 -0.44 -6.07 -8.53
CA SER A 165 -0.34 -4.65 -8.20
C SER A 165 0.20 -4.44 -6.79
N SER A 166 0.56 -3.20 -6.47
CA SER A 166 0.99 -2.83 -5.12
C SER A 166 0.30 -1.57 -4.60
N ALA A 167 0.05 -1.50 -3.29
CA ALA A 167 -0.47 -0.28 -2.69
C ALA A 167 0.09 0.01 -1.30
N ARG A 168 0.21 1.30 -0.97
CA ARG A 168 0.25 1.82 0.40
C ARG A 168 -1.10 2.45 0.70
N ILE A 169 -1.78 1.98 1.73
CA ILE A 169 -3.14 2.39 2.08
C ILE A 169 -3.08 2.93 3.50
N VAL A 170 -3.23 4.25 3.66
CA VAL A 170 -3.02 4.93 4.95
C VAL A 170 -4.06 6.02 5.19
N ASN A 171 -4.41 6.28 6.45
CA ASN A 171 -5.33 7.36 6.84
C ASN A 171 -6.72 7.30 6.16
N ASN A 172 -7.14 6.18 5.59
CA ASN A 172 -8.42 6.09 4.90
C ASN A 172 -9.54 5.65 5.83
N THR A 173 -10.76 6.08 5.52
CA THR A 173 -11.98 5.45 6.03
C THR A 173 -12.61 4.64 4.91
N VAL A 174 -12.86 3.35 5.15
CA VAL A 174 -13.52 2.44 4.19
C VAL A 174 -14.72 1.80 4.86
N GLU A 175 -15.91 2.11 4.37
CA GLU A 175 -17.14 1.69 5.05
C GLU A 175 -18.35 1.44 4.15
N ASN A 176 -19.28 0.65 4.71
CA ASN A 176 -20.58 0.35 4.14
C ASN A 176 -20.49 -0.31 2.75
N CYS A 177 -19.47 -1.13 2.51
CA CYS A 177 -19.34 -1.90 1.27
C CYS A 177 -20.17 -3.18 1.34
N VAL A 178 -20.69 -3.64 0.19
CA VAL A 178 -21.53 -4.86 0.14
C VAL A 178 -20.73 -6.13 0.45
N SER A 179 -19.43 -6.14 0.13
CA SER A 179 -18.48 -7.22 0.37
C SER A 179 -17.28 -6.64 1.13
N ASP A 180 -16.05 -6.94 0.72
CA ASP A 180 -14.84 -6.58 1.46
C ASP A 180 -14.58 -5.06 1.51
N GLY A 181 -14.06 -4.58 2.65
CA GLY A 181 -13.54 -3.22 2.78
C GLY A 181 -12.28 -3.05 1.91
N ILE A 182 -11.22 -3.80 2.23
CA ILE A 182 -9.98 -3.85 1.45
C ILE A 182 -9.70 -5.27 0.98
N LEU A 183 -9.51 -5.47 -0.33
CA LEU A 183 -9.15 -6.77 -0.91
C LEU A 183 -7.79 -6.72 -1.62
N ILE A 184 -6.91 -7.65 -1.31
CA ILE A 184 -5.61 -7.85 -1.96
C ILE A 184 -5.60 -9.23 -2.64
N GLY A 185 -5.53 -9.24 -3.97
CA GLY A 185 -5.76 -10.44 -4.79
C GLY A 185 -4.72 -10.68 -5.89
N GLU A 186 -4.65 -11.93 -6.35
CA GLU A 186 -3.95 -12.35 -7.58
C GLU A 186 -2.49 -11.86 -7.65
N GLY A 187 -1.66 -12.32 -6.72
CA GLY A 187 -0.22 -12.01 -6.72
C GLY A 187 0.12 -10.58 -6.27
N SER A 188 -0.83 -9.86 -5.67
CA SER A 188 -0.64 -8.45 -5.30
C SER A 188 -0.08 -8.30 -3.89
N SER A 189 0.43 -7.10 -3.59
CA SER A 189 0.94 -6.77 -2.25
C SER A 189 0.40 -5.44 -1.70
N ALA A 190 0.24 -5.33 -0.38
CA ALA A 190 -0.12 -4.05 0.22
C ALA A 190 0.51 -3.79 1.59
N ARG A 191 0.79 -2.52 1.86
CA ARG A 191 1.04 -1.99 3.21
C ARG A 191 -0.18 -1.20 3.64
N ILE A 192 -0.77 -1.58 4.77
CA ILE A 192 -2.05 -1.04 5.24
C ILE A 192 -1.81 -0.46 6.64
N GLY A 193 -1.87 0.86 6.75
CA GLY A 193 -1.74 1.60 8.01
C GLY A 193 -0.33 2.13 8.31
N PHE A 194 0.60 2.07 7.35
CA PHE A 194 1.92 2.71 7.42
C PHE A 194 2.52 2.91 6.00
N LEU A 195 3.50 3.80 5.87
CA LEU A 195 4.15 4.12 4.58
C LEU A 195 5.51 3.42 4.45
N ASN A 196 6.32 3.49 5.51
CA ASN A 196 7.71 3.04 5.52
C ASN A 196 8.00 2.09 6.69
N VAL A 197 8.98 1.20 6.48
CA VAL A 197 9.31 0.14 7.46
C VAL A 197 10.04 0.68 8.70
N ASP A 198 10.42 1.94 8.68
CA ASP A 198 11.02 2.71 9.78
C ASP A 198 10.03 3.69 10.42
N ASP A 199 8.75 3.66 10.02
CA ASP A 199 7.71 4.45 10.68
C ASP A 199 7.58 4.00 12.15
N THR A 200 7.61 4.97 13.07
CA THR A 200 7.43 4.74 14.51
C THR A 200 6.00 4.99 14.98
N THR A 201 5.17 5.58 14.11
CA THR A 201 3.76 5.88 14.36
C THR A 201 2.95 5.38 13.18
N ALA A 202 1.87 4.65 13.47
CA ALA A 202 0.97 4.18 12.43
C ALA A 202 0.22 5.35 11.77
N SER A 203 -0.16 5.15 10.52
CA SER A 203 -1.05 6.02 9.73
C SER A 203 -2.38 5.27 9.52
N PRO A 204 -3.17 5.12 10.59
CA PRO A 204 -4.23 4.12 10.71
C PRO A 204 -5.32 4.30 9.66
N ASN A 205 -5.83 3.20 9.12
CA ASN A 205 -7.12 3.19 8.43
C ASN A 205 -8.24 2.81 9.41
N THR A 206 -9.45 3.29 9.13
CA THR A 206 -10.69 2.83 9.76
C THR A 206 -11.48 2.02 8.75
N ILE A 207 -11.69 0.73 9.01
CA ILE A 207 -12.31 -0.22 8.09
C ILE A 207 -13.51 -0.86 8.79
N GLN A 208 -14.72 -0.46 8.41
CA GLN A 208 -15.89 -0.78 9.23
C GLN A 208 -17.20 -0.96 8.48
N ASN A 209 -18.13 -1.69 9.09
CA ASN A 209 -19.51 -1.86 8.60
C ASN A 209 -19.57 -2.40 7.17
N ASN A 210 -18.61 -3.23 6.76
CA ASN A 210 -18.62 -3.87 5.45
C ASN A 210 -19.37 -5.23 5.51
N GLY A 211 -19.93 -5.65 4.39
CA GLY A 211 -20.82 -6.81 4.30
C GLY A 211 -20.11 -8.17 4.28
N GLU A 212 -18.79 -8.18 4.11
CA GLU A 212 -17.93 -9.35 4.30
C GLU A 212 -16.73 -8.96 5.19
N ASP A 213 -15.51 -9.26 4.78
CA ASP A 213 -14.31 -9.08 5.59
C ASP A 213 -13.85 -7.61 5.62
N GLY A 214 -13.23 -7.18 6.71
CA GLY A 214 -12.57 -5.87 6.78
C GLY A 214 -11.40 -5.80 5.80
N VAL A 215 -10.42 -6.70 5.97
CA VAL A 215 -9.28 -6.89 5.07
C VAL A 215 -9.21 -8.33 4.60
N HIS A 216 -9.17 -8.56 3.29
CA HIS A 216 -9.10 -9.89 2.69
C HIS A 216 -7.88 -10.04 1.79
N VAL A 217 -6.96 -10.92 2.17
CA VAL A 217 -5.75 -11.27 1.41
C VAL A 217 -5.94 -12.65 0.79
N LEU A 218 -5.93 -12.74 -0.54
CA LEU A 218 -6.24 -13.99 -1.22
C LEU A 218 -5.47 -14.26 -2.52
N ARG A 219 -5.40 -15.54 -2.90
CA ARG A 219 -4.81 -16.03 -4.16
C ARG A 219 -3.34 -15.61 -4.31
N SER A 220 -2.48 -16.14 -3.44
CA SER A 220 -1.04 -15.91 -3.48
C SER A 220 -0.65 -14.45 -3.38
N SER A 221 -1.32 -13.72 -2.48
CA SER A 221 -1.06 -12.31 -2.22
C SER A 221 -0.44 -12.11 -0.84
N ASP A 222 0.17 -10.95 -0.64
CA ASP A 222 0.85 -10.60 0.61
C ASP A 222 0.36 -9.27 1.17
N ALA A 223 0.19 -9.16 2.48
CA ALA A 223 -0.15 -7.88 3.11
C ALA A 223 0.62 -7.64 4.41
N ARG A 224 0.81 -6.37 4.73
CA ARG A 224 1.22 -5.92 6.06
C ARG A 224 0.15 -5.00 6.61
N VAL A 225 -0.58 -5.47 7.61
CA VAL A 225 -1.72 -4.80 8.21
C VAL A 225 -1.31 -4.31 9.58
N VAL A 226 -1.05 -3.01 9.70
CA VAL A 226 -0.44 -2.42 10.90
C VAL A 226 -1.23 -1.24 11.42
N GLY A 227 -1.56 -1.26 12.72
CA GLY A 227 -2.05 -0.06 13.39
C GLY A 227 -3.46 0.38 13.00
N ASN A 228 -4.26 -0.47 12.37
CA ASN A 228 -5.59 -0.11 11.87
C ASN A 228 -6.70 -0.37 12.90
N THR A 229 -7.84 0.30 12.72
CA THR A 229 -9.10 -0.06 13.40
C THR A 229 -9.98 -0.82 12.42
N ILE A 230 -10.26 -2.08 12.73
CA ILE A 230 -11.02 -3.00 11.87
C ILE A 230 -12.21 -3.54 12.68
N GLN A 231 -13.41 -3.07 12.37
CA GLN A 231 -14.55 -3.29 13.27
C GLN A 231 -15.91 -3.39 12.62
N ASN A 232 -16.81 -4.13 13.25
CA ASN A 232 -18.23 -4.24 12.85
C ASN A 232 -18.41 -4.66 11.38
N ASN A 233 -17.45 -5.36 10.79
CA ASN A 233 -17.63 -5.99 9.49
C ASN A 233 -18.45 -7.27 9.69
N THR A 234 -19.26 -7.66 8.71
CA THR A 234 -20.18 -8.79 8.86
C THR A 234 -19.43 -10.13 8.83
N GLY A 235 -18.31 -10.20 8.09
CA GLY A 235 -17.40 -11.34 8.06
C GLY A 235 -16.28 -11.21 9.09
N ASP A 236 -15.06 -11.60 8.69
CA ASP A 236 -13.88 -11.54 9.53
C ASP A 236 -13.33 -10.12 9.64
N GLY A 237 -12.56 -9.85 10.70
CA GLY A 237 -11.72 -8.66 10.73
C GLY A 237 -10.66 -8.70 9.61
N VAL A 238 -9.80 -9.72 9.66
CA VAL A 238 -8.78 -9.99 8.64
C VAL A 238 -8.85 -11.45 8.17
N ALA A 239 -9.06 -11.68 6.89
CA ALA A 239 -9.05 -13.02 6.30
C ALA A 239 -7.84 -13.23 5.37
N VAL A 240 -7.09 -14.32 5.56
CA VAL A 240 -5.90 -14.67 4.77
C VAL A 240 -6.06 -16.05 4.16
N ARG A 241 -6.39 -16.11 2.86
CA ARG A 241 -6.85 -17.35 2.22
C ARG A 241 -6.07 -17.72 0.95
N ARG A 242 -6.03 -19.01 0.61
CA ARG A 242 -5.54 -19.54 -0.69
C ARG A 242 -4.08 -19.17 -0.98
N ALA A 243 -3.17 -19.76 -0.22
CA ALA A 243 -1.72 -19.63 -0.37
C ALA A 243 -1.20 -18.20 -0.20
N SER A 244 -1.81 -17.43 0.70
CA SER A 244 -1.50 -16.02 0.94
C SER A 244 -0.85 -15.80 2.30
N HIS A 245 -0.18 -14.66 2.48
CA HIS A 245 0.49 -14.35 3.74
C HIS A 245 0.18 -12.94 4.24
N ALA A 246 0.19 -12.76 5.57
CA ALA A 246 0.10 -11.43 6.15
C ALA A 246 0.92 -11.28 7.43
N ASP A 247 1.60 -10.13 7.56
CA ASP A 247 2.07 -9.62 8.84
C ASP A 247 0.95 -8.72 9.41
N ILE A 248 0.47 -9.01 10.63
CA ILE A 248 -0.68 -8.32 11.23
C ILE A 248 -0.27 -7.87 12.64
N SER A 249 -0.14 -6.58 12.89
CA SER A 249 0.34 -6.06 14.18
C SER A 249 -0.28 -4.72 14.56
N SER A 250 -0.33 -4.41 15.86
CA SER A 250 -0.85 -3.16 16.41
C SER A 250 -2.29 -2.80 16.02
N ASN A 251 -3.09 -3.74 15.51
CA ASN A 251 -4.46 -3.44 15.09
C ASN A 251 -5.44 -3.56 16.26
N ILE A 252 -6.52 -2.78 16.18
CA ILE A 252 -7.72 -2.94 17.00
C ILE A 252 -8.73 -3.70 16.14
N ILE A 253 -9.08 -4.94 16.52
CA ILE A 253 -9.94 -5.85 15.76
C ILE A 253 -11.16 -6.20 16.61
N ASN A 254 -12.30 -5.55 16.33
CA ASN A 254 -13.43 -5.51 17.25
C ASN A 254 -14.77 -5.80 16.61
N GLY A 255 -15.59 -6.63 17.27
CA GLY A 255 -17.02 -6.76 16.94
C GLY A 255 -17.31 -7.16 15.50
N ASN A 256 -16.35 -7.79 14.80
CA ASN A 256 -16.61 -8.38 13.49
C ASN A 256 -17.51 -9.61 13.66
N GLY A 257 -18.36 -9.90 12.68
CA GLY A 257 -19.42 -10.91 12.79
C GLY A 257 -18.90 -12.34 12.85
N GLU A 258 -17.74 -12.61 12.23
CA GLU A 258 -17.05 -13.90 12.26
C GLU A 258 -15.79 -13.82 13.12
N ASP A 259 -14.66 -14.38 12.68
CA ASP A 259 -13.43 -14.43 13.46
C ASP A 259 -12.70 -13.06 13.41
N GLY A 260 -11.88 -12.77 14.43
CA GLY A 260 -11.02 -11.57 14.38
C GLY A 260 -10.01 -11.68 13.24
N ILE A 261 -9.33 -12.82 13.16
CA ILE A 261 -8.40 -13.19 12.10
C ILE A 261 -8.69 -14.63 11.65
N GLU A 262 -9.03 -14.84 10.38
CA GLU A 262 -9.17 -16.18 9.79
C GLU A 262 -8.03 -16.49 8.82
N ILE A 263 -7.50 -17.72 8.87
CA ILE A 263 -6.39 -18.19 8.06
C ILE A 263 -6.77 -19.53 7.42
N GLY A 264 -6.70 -19.62 6.09
CA GLY A 264 -7.23 -20.78 5.36
C GLY A 264 -6.54 -21.14 4.05
N GLY A 265 -6.39 -22.43 3.77
CA GLY A 265 -6.02 -22.93 2.43
C GLY A 265 -4.55 -22.71 2.11
N ASN A 266 -3.65 -23.27 2.93
CA ASN A 266 -2.19 -23.17 2.80
C ASN A 266 -1.65 -21.75 2.98
N SER A 267 -2.29 -20.95 3.83
CA SER A 267 -1.89 -19.57 4.13
C SER A 267 -1.08 -19.48 5.43
N GLY A 268 -0.43 -18.34 5.65
CA GLY A 268 0.30 -18.07 6.89
C GLY A 268 0.09 -16.65 7.40
N VAL A 269 0.05 -16.47 8.71
CA VAL A 269 0.11 -15.13 9.32
C VAL A 269 1.17 -15.05 10.39
N ASN A 270 1.76 -13.87 10.52
CA ASN A 270 2.61 -13.49 11.63
C ASN A 270 1.92 -12.34 12.40
N LEU A 271 1.64 -12.53 13.69
CA LEU A 271 0.95 -11.56 14.53
C LEU A 271 1.89 -10.60 15.28
N GLY A 272 3.12 -10.44 14.78
CA GLY A 272 4.16 -9.60 15.35
C GLY A 272 5.20 -10.40 16.14
N SER A 273 6.36 -9.78 16.40
CA SER A 273 7.46 -10.42 17.14
C SER A 273 7.15 -10.59 18.63
N ASP A 274 7.63 -11.70 19.19
CA ASP A 274 7.59 -12.04 20.62
C ASP A 274 8.21 -10.99 21.55
N SER A 275 9.03 -10.06 21.04
CA SER A 275 9.75 -9.07 21.86
C SER A 275 9.76 -7.64 21.28
N GLY A 276 9.11 -7.40 20.15
CA GLY A 276 9.08 -6.08 19.52
C GLY A 276 7.96 -5.20 20.09
N ASP A 277 8.29 -3.94 20.39
CA ASP A 277 7.35 -2.92 20.86
C ASP A 277 7.03 -1.87 19.79
N GLY A 278 7.69 -1.94 18.63
CA GLY A 278 7.43 -1.05 17.50
C GLY A 278 6.09 -1.36 16.85
N ILE A 279 5.52 -0.41 16.10
CA ILE A 279 4.20 -0.58 15.48
C ILE A 279 4.12 -1.84 14.59
N LEU A 280 5.23 -2.24 13.97
CA LEU A 280 5.29 -3.42 13.10
C LEU A 280 5.26 -4.75 13.86
N ASP A 281 5.49 -4.74 15.18
CA ASP A 281 5.62 -5.92 16.01
C ASP A 281 4.63 -5.98 17.18
N ALA A 282 4.02 -4.85 17.55
CA ALA A 282 3.16 -4.81 18.73
C ALA A 282 1.91 -5.66 18.55
N ALA A 283 1.37 -6.15 19.67
CA ALA A 283 0.27 -7.10 19.66
C ALA A 283 -1.03 -6.47 19.13
N ASN A 284 -1.83 -7.27 18.44
CA ASN A 284 -3.21 -6.91 18.10
C ASN A 284 -4.09 -6.95 19.36
N SER A 285 -5.21 -6.24 19.31
CA SER A 285 -6.11 -6.13 20.46
C SER A 285 -7.59 -6.22 20.09
N THR A 286 -8.36 -6.75 21.04
CA THR A 286 -9.82 -6.77 20.99
C THR A 286 -10.36 -6.26 22.33
N THR A 287 -11.23 -5.25 22.27
CA THR A 287 -12.01 -4.74 23.40
C THR A 287 -13.48 -5.11 23.31
N VAL A 288 -13.97 -5.44 22.11
CA VAL A 288 -15.31 -5.97 21.85
C VAL A 288 -15.14 -7.26 21.07
N ASN A 289 -15.51 -8.39 21.67
CA ASN A 289 -15.33 -9.70 21.06
C ASN A 289 -15.89 -9.76 19.64
N ASN A 290 -15.11 -10.35 18.74
CA ASN A 290 -15.61 -10.80 17.43
C ASN A 290 -16.61 -11.96 17.63
N GLY A 291 -17.49 -12.22 16.66
CA GLY A 291 -18.57 -13.21 16.81
C GLY A 291 -18.06 -14.64 16.93
N GLY A 292 -17.03 -14.98 16.14
CA GLY A 292 -16.31 -16.25 16.13
C GLY A 292 -15.22 -16.30 17.21
N PHE A 293 -14.00 -16.66 16.82
CA PHE A 293 -12.81 -16.70 17.67
C PHE A 293 -11.95 -15.46 17.43
N GLY A 294 -11.01 -15.20 18.33
CA GLY A 294 -9.98 -14.21 18.07
C GLY A 294 -9.15 -14.55 16.83
N VAL A 295 -8.60 -15.77 16.80
CA VAL A 295 -7.87 -16.31 15.65
C VAL A 295 -8.39 -17.70 15.28
N ARG A 296 -8.76 -17.87 14.02
CA ARG A 296 -9.17 -19.15 13.44
C ARG A 296 -8.17 -19.61 12.40
N CYS A 297 -7.70 -20.85 12.53
CA CYS A 297 -6.92 -21.50 11.49
C CYS A 297 -7.62 -22.74 10.96
N VAL A 298 -7.72 -22.83 9.63
CA VAL A 298 -8.25 -23.98 8.90
C VAL A 298 -7.37 -24.39 7.71
N THR A 299 -7.50 -25.64 7.26
CA THR A 299 -6.97 -26.15 5.99
C THR A 299 -5.47 -25.85 5.76
N ASN A 300 -4.60 -26.63 6.40
CA ASN A 300 -3.15 -26.64 6.14
C ASN A 300 -2.46 -25.26 6.29
N SER A 301 -2.93 -24.43 7.22
CA SER A 301 -2.43 -23.06 7.38
C SER A 301 -1.60 -22.91 8.66
N SER A 302 -0.99 -21.75 8.86
CA SER A 302 -0.14 -21.49 10.02
C SER A 302 -0.38 -20.10 10.61
N ALA A 303 -0.21 -20.00 11.92
CA ALA A 303 -0.16 -18.73 12.63
C ALA A 303 1.05 -18.72 13.57
N ASP A 304 1.79 -17.61 13.57
CA ASP A 304 2.96 -17.39 14.42
C ASP A 304 2.91 -16.00 15.07
N GLY A 305 3.71 -15.81 16.10
CA GLY A 305 3.83 -14.53 16.82
C GLY A 305 2.84 -14.37 17.98
N ARG A 306 2.69 -13.12 18.43
CA ARG A 306 1.98 -12.81 19.67
C ARG A 306 0.48 -12.62 19.45
N LEU A 307 -0.36 -13.43 20.12
CA LEU A 307 -1.82 -13.33 20.00
C LEU A 307 -2.35 -11.99 20.55
N GLY A 308 -1.74 -11.48 21.62
CA GLY A 308 -2.18 -10.27 22.29
C GLY A 308 -3.50 -10.48 23.03
N SER A 309 -4.44 -9.55 22.85
CA SER A 309 -5.78 -9.63 23.44
C SER A 309 -6.86 -9.96 22.41
N VAL A 310 -6.48 -10.41 21.22
CA VAL A 310 -7.45 -10.74 20.16
C VAL A 310 -8.36 -11.87 20.63
N ASN A 311 -9.67 -11.65 20.57
CA ASN A 311 -10.64 -12.56 21.14
C ASN A 311 -11.97 -12.56 20.38
N GLY A 312 -12.78 -13.60 20.60
CA GLY A 312 -14.12 -13.72 20.06
C GLY A 312 -15.08 -14.46 21.00
N GLY A 313 -16.36 -14.53 20.65
CA GLY A 313 -17.40 -15.23 21.41
C GLY A 313 -17.13 -16.72 21.60
N GLY A 314 -16.46 -17.36 20.64
CA GLY A 314 -15.96 -18.74 20.73
C GLY A 314 -14.67 -18.90 21.54
N GLY A 315 -14.00 -17.80 21.90
CA GLY A 315 -12.72 -17.78 22.62
C GLY A 315 -11.57 -17.22 21.80
N ALA A 316 -10.36 -17.26 22.36
CA ALA A 316 -9.21 -16.57 21.79
C ALA A 316 -8.70 -17.24 20.51
N LYS A 317 -8.71 -18.58 20.44
CA LYS A 317 -8.22 -19.32 19.28
C LYS A 317 -8.95 -20.64 19.01
N SER A 318 -9.02 -21.03 17.73
CA SER A 318 -9.44 -22.36 17.26
C SER A 318 -8.59 -22.81 16.06
N PHE A 319 -7.88 -23.93 16.21
CA PHE A 319 -6.98 -24.45 15.18
C PHE A 319 -7.40 -25.87 14.80
N ALA A 320 -7.68 -26.09 13.51
CA ALA A 320 -7.92 -27.43 12.99
C ALA A 320 -6.64 -28.29 13.10
N GLY A 321 -6.77 -29.63 13.16
CA GLY A 321 -5.62 -30.52 13.29
C GLY A 321 -4.60 -30.47 12.13
N SER A 322 -4.96 -29.83 11.01
CA SER A 322 -4.05 -29.56 9.88
C SER A 322 -3.31 -28.23 9.98
N CYS A 323 -3.60 -27.42 11.01
CA CYS A 323 -2.95 -26.14 11.21
C CYS A 323 -1.74 -26.22 12.13
N VAL A 324 -0.79 -25.31 11.90
CA VAL A 324 0.31 -25.05 12.82
C VAL A 324 -0.06 -23.86 13.70
N ASP A 325 -0.12 -24.10 15.00
CA ASP A 325 -0.32 -23.08 16.04
C ASP A 325 1.02 -22.80 16.73
N SER A 326 1.65 -21.69 16.38
CA SER A 326 2.86 -21.18 17.04
C SER A 326 2.57 -19.89 17.82
N LEU A 327 1.30 -19.61 18.13
CA LEU A 327 0.94 -18.37 18.82
C LEU A 327 1.26 -18.40 20.31
N LEU A 328 1.80 -17.28 20.81
CA LEU A 328 2.08 -17.01 22.23
C LEU A 328 0.99 -16.18 22.91
#